data_AF-A0A4Q3XNT2-F1
#
_entry.id   AF-A0A4Q3XNT2-F1
#
_cell.length_a   1.000
_cell.length_b   1.000
_cell.length_c   1.000
_cell.angle_alpha   90.00
_cell.angle_beta   90.00
_cell.angle_gamma   90.00
#
_symmetry.space_group_name_H-M   'P 1'
#
loop_
_entity.id
_entity.type
_entity.pdbx_description
1 polymer ?
#
loop_
_entity_poly.entity_id
_entity_poly.type
_entity_poly.pdbx_seq_one_letter_code
_entity_poly.pdbx_strand_id
1 'polypeptide(L)' 'MTTEQLLLDTCAIIWSATGARLDPAAVDAIEAARQTGRRVGVSAITAWELGLLASRGRLPTAIAPLDLFD' A
#
# COMPACT_ATOMS: atom_id res chain seq x y z
N MET A 1 -4.71 7.72 22.40
CA MET A 1 -3.94 8.57 21.46
C MET A 1 -4.07 7.92 20.09
N THR A 2 -5.05 8.33 19.29
CA THR A 2 -5.14 7.85 17.90
C THR A 2 -4.01 8.54 17.14
N THR A 3 -2.89 7.84 17.00
CA THR A 3 -1.87 8.27 16.05
C THR A 3 -2.58 8.35 14.71
N GLU A 4 -2.76 9.54 14.18
CA GLU A 4 -3.26 9.77 12.83
C GLU A 4 -2.45 8.86 11.89
N GLN A 5 -3.06 7.83 11.31
CA GLN A 5 -2.41 6.88 10.40
C GLN A 5 -2.92 7.12 8.99
N LEU A 6 -2.01 7.14 8.01
CA LEU A 6 -2.43 7.15 6.61
C LEU A 6 -2.65 5.69 6.20
N LEU A 7 -3.88 5.35 5.85
CA LEU A 7 -4.24 4.00 5.41
C LEU A 7 -4.26 3.96 3.89
N LEU A 8 -3.46 3.08 3.29
CA LEU A 8 -3.47 2.84 1.86
C LEU A 8 -4.44 1.70 1.55
N ASP A 9 -5.28 1.92 0.54
CA ASP A 9 -6.12 0.88 -0.03
C ASP A 9 -5.35 0.02 -1.04
N THR A 10 -6.02 -1.00 -1.57
CA THR A 10 -5.42 -1.96 -2.49
C THR A 10 -5.00 -1.33 -3.81
N CYS A 11 -5.77 -0.36 -4.33
CA CYS A 11 -5.45 0.36 -5.56
C CYS A 11 -4.20 1.21 -5.40
N ALA A 12 -4.07 1.95 -4.31
CA ALA A 12 -2.92 2.78 -4.00
C ALA A 12 -1.63 1.94 -3.96
N ILE A 13 -1.68 0.76 -3.31
CA ILE A 13 -0.53 -0.16 -3.27
C ILE A 13 -0.18 -0.69 -4.67
N ILE A 14 -1.16 -1.19 -5.42
CA ILE A 14 -0.91 -1.76 -6.75
C ILE A 14 -0.33 -0.70 -7.69
N TRP A 15 -0.92 0.49 -7.71
CA TRP A 15 -0.48 1.55 -8.61
C TRP A 15 0.90 2.08 -8.23
N SER A 16 1.17 2.24 -6.93
CA SER A 16 2.50 2.60 -6.45
C SER A 16 3.55 1.56 -6.85
N ALA A 17 3.27 0.26 -6.66
CA ALA A 17 4.20 -0.82 -6.97
C ALA A 17 4.42 -1.03 -8.48
N THR A 18 3.43 -0.72 -9.32
CA THR A 18 3.50 -0.90 -10.77
C THR A 18 3.99 0.36 -11.50
N GLY A 19 4.25 1.46 -10.79
CA GLY A 19 4.60 2.75 -11.38
C GLY A 19 3.44 3.41 -12.13
N ALA A 20 2.21 2.97 -11.87
CA ALA A 20 1.02 3.61 -12.43
C ALA A 20 0.77 4.97 -11.74
N ARG A 21 0.03 5.85 -12.44
CA ARG A 21 -0.24 7.20 -11.96
C ARG A 21 -1.19 7.19 -10.75
N LEU A 22 -0.72 7.70 -9.62
CA LEU A 22 -1.57 8.06 -8.48
C LEU A 22 -2.12 9.48 -8.66
N ASP A 23 -3.26 9.74 -8.00
CA ASP A 23 -3.78 11.10 -7.89
C ASP A 23 -2.74 11.99 -7.18
N PRO A 24 -2.47 13.22 -7.66
CA PRO A 24 -1.50 14.11 -7.02
C PRO A 24 -1.76 14.33 -5.52
N ALA A 25 -3.03 14.43 -5.09
CA ALA A 25 -3.35 14.60 -3.69
C ALA A 25 -3.01 13.37 -2.85
N ALA A 26 -3.09 12.16 -3.43
CA ALA A 26 -2.65 10.94 -2.77
C ALA A 26 -1.12 10.89 -2.63
N VAL A 27 -0.39 11.33 -3.65
CA VAL A 27 1.08 11.45 -3.59
C VAL A 27 1.48 12.44 -2.50
N ASP A 28 0.85 13.61 -2.46
CA ASP A 28 1.10 14.64 -1.47
C ASP A 28 0.81 14.14 -0.05
N ALA A 29 -0.28 13.39 0.15
CA ALA A 29 -0.61 12.80 1.44
C ALA A 29 0.42 11.77 1.91
N ILE A 30 0.89 10.90 1.01
CA ILE A 30 1.94 9.91 1.30
C ILE A 30 3.25 10.61 1.67
N GLU A 31 3.64 11.62 0.90
CA GLU A 31 4.89 12.35 1.13
C GLU A 31 4.82 13.19 2.42
N ALA A 32 3.69 13.84 2.71
CA ALA A 32 3.47 14.54 3.97
C ALA A 32 3.52 13.57 5.16
N ALA A 33 2.93 12.38 5.03
CA ALA A 33 3.02 11.35 6.06
C ALA A 33 4.48 10.93 6.31
N ARG A 34 5.26 10.74 5.24
CA ARG A 34 6.70 10.44 5.32
C ARG A 34 7.49 11.55 6.01
N GLN A 35 7.27 12.80 5.62
CA GLN A 35 8.00 13.97 6.16
C GLN A 35 7.70 14.23 7.63
N THR A 36 6.46 13.99 8.05
CA THR A 36 6.00 14.23 9.43
C THR A 36 6.24 13.04 10.36
N GLY A 37 6.79 11.92 9.85
CA GLY A 37 6.94 10.68 10.60
C GLY A 37 5.61 10.01 10.95
N ARG A 38 4.52 10.37 10.25
CA ARG A 38 3.21 9.73 10.38
C ARG A 38 3.32 8.30 9.87
N ARG A 39 2.74 7.35 10.62
CA ARG A 39 2.70 5.95 10.18
C ARG A 39 1.81 5.82 8.95
N VAL A 40 2.36 5.16 7.92
CA VAL A 40 1.62 4.66 6.76
C VAL A 40 1.38 3.18 6.98
N GLY A 41 0.15 2.73 6.77
CA GLY A 41 -0.23 1.33 6.96
C GLY A 41 -1.20 0.86 5.88
N VAL A 42 -1.46 -0.43 5.88
CA VAL A 42 -2.50 -1.08 5.08
C VAL A 42 -3.45 -1.82 6.02
N SER A 43 -4.68 -2.04 5.55
CA SER A 43 -5.63 -2.85 6.30
C SER A 43 -5.33 -4.34 6.14
N ALA A 44 -5.79 -5.17 7.08
CA ALA A 44 -5.72 -6.62 6.94
C ALA A 44 -6.48 -7.13 5.70
N ILE A 45 -7.56 -6.45 5.29
CA ILE A 45 -8.31 -6.81 4.07
C ILE A 45 -7.48 -6.50 2.81
N THR A 46 -6.79 -5.37 2.77
CA THR A 46 -5.86 -5.02 1.67
C THR A 46 -4.74 -6.06 1.56
N ALA A 47 -4.15 -6.47 2.68
CA ALA A 47 -3.12 -7.52 2.68
C ALA A 47 -3.67 -8.86 2.12
N TRP A 48 -4.88 -9.26 2.52
CA TRP A 48 -5.54 -10.46 1.98
C TRP A 48 -5.82 -10.36 0.48
N GLU A 49 -6.30 -9.22 -0.01
CA GLU A 49 -6.57 -9.00 -1.43
C GLU A 49 -5.30 -9.09 -2.28
N LEU A 50 -4.20 -8.51 -1.82
CA LEU A 50 -2.88 -8.60 -2.48
C LEU A 50 -2.39 -10.06 -2.54
N GLY A 51 -2.53 -10.81 -1.44
CA GLY A 51 -2.23 -12.24 -1.40
C GLY A 51 -3.10 -13.06 -2.37
N LEU A 52 -4.40 -12.76 -2.44
CA LEU A 52 -5.32 -13.43 -3.35
C LEU A 52 -4.95 -13.15 -4.81
N LEU A 53 -4.63 -11.90 -5.16
CA LEU A 53 -4.21 -11.53 -6.52
C LEU A 53 -2.89 -12.22 -6.91
N ALA A 54 -1.91 -12.24 -6.01
CA ALA A 54 -0.64 -12.92 -6.24
C ALA A 54 -0.82 -14.44 -6.41
N SER A 55 -1.63 -15.10 -5.56
CA SER A 55 -1.92 -16.54 -5.67
C SER A 55 -2.57 -16.94 -7.00
N ARG A 56 -3.25 -15.99 -7.66
CA ARG A 56 -3.91 -16.17 -8.96
C ARG A 56 -3.03 -15.72 -10.14
N GLY A 57 -1.78 -15.33 -9.91
CA GLY A 57 -0.88 -14.79 -10.94
C GLY A 57 -1.34 -13.45 -11.52
N ARG A 58 -2.20 -12.71 -10.80
CA ARG A 58 -2.79 -11.43 -11.24
C ARG A 58 -2.08 -10.20 -10.69
N LEU A 59 -1.10 -10.39 -9.82
CA LEU A 59 -0.21 -9.34 -9.32
C LEU A 59 1.23 -9.85 -9.43
N PRO A 60 2.05 -9.31 -10.35
CA PRO A 60 3.46 -9.63 -10.39
C PRO A 60 4.12 -9.08 -9.13
N THR A 61 4.68 -9.97 -8.31
CA THR A 61 5.35 -9.63 -7.07
C THR A 61 6.81 -10.06 -7.17
N ALA A 62 7.74 -9.20 -6.72
CA ALA A 62 9.17 -9.50 -6.71
C ALA A 62 9.59 -10.40 -5.53
N ILE A 63 8.76 -10.44 -4.49
CA ILE A 63 8.93 -11.21 -3.25
C ILE A 63 7.61 -11.90 -2.90
N ALA A 64 7.62 -12.88 -1.99
CA ALA A 64 6.39 -13.54 -1.60
C ALA A 64 5.44 -12.54 -0.93
N PRO A 65 4.11 -12.66 -1.10
CA PRO A 65 3.17 -11.69 -0.54
C PRO A 65 3.22 -11.53 0.98
N LEU A 66 3.67 -12.56 1.71
CA LEU A 66 3.83 -12.48 3.17
C LEU A 66 5.01 -11.58 3.55
N ASP A 67 6.11 -11.67 2.79
CA ASP A 67 7.33 -10.85 2.98
C ASP A 67 7.09 -9.35 2.75
N LEU A 68 5.93 -8.95 2.21
CA LEU A 68 5.53 -7.54 2.07
C LEU A 68 5.10 -6.90 3.39
N PHE A 69 4.76 -7.71 4.40
CA PHE A 69 4.14 -7.24 5.64
C PHE A 69 4.90 -7.61 6.93
N ASP A 70 6.02 -8.34 6.80
CA ASP A 70 6.97 -8.63 7.90
C ASP A 70 7.94 -7.46 8.13
#